data_AF-A0A4P6KYI7-F1
#
_entry.id   AF-A0A4P6KYI7-F1
#
_cell.length_a   1.000
_cell.length_b   1.000
_cell.length_c   1.000
_cell.angle_alpha   90.00
_cell.angle_beta   90.00
_cell.angle_gamma   90.00
#
_symmetry.space_group_name_H-M   'P 1'
#
loop_
_entity.id
_entity.type
_entity.pdbx_description
1 polymer ?
#
loop_
_entity_poly.entity_id
_entity_poly.type
_entity_poly.pdbx_seq_one_letter_code
_entity_poly.pdbx_strand_id
1 'polypeptide(L)'
;MRALLIAAGTGPDAKNLQRVGIHLRGSIYAGDAMVFKTVVVPSPTSPPSAFVGFLPITSPPKGRTSTDFYEYLAEAKTFICIAHNGALDGPILSDEFSSFKEMQPWHTDTTGTTLWDGGALFWKTVGWAPNTRRILLLGCNSANHYAKCVNDVAGIPVFGFMNSCAAADNATMERHVGSIETTGKSFGMARVPPA
;
A
#
# COMPACT_ATOMS: atom_id res chain seq x y z
N MET A 1 17.48 -0.63 -0.71
CA MET A 1 16.52 -1.74 -0.51
C MET A 1 15.67 -1.89 -1.76
N ARG A 2 15.13 -3.08 -2.09
CA ARG A 2 14.28 -3.23 -3.29
C ARG A 2 12.86 -2.76 -3.07
N ALA A 3 12.23 -3.11 -1.96
CA ALA A 3 10.83 -2.74 -1.69
C ALA A 3 10.52 -2.47 -0.21
N LEU A 4 9.52 -1.63 0.00
CA LEU A 4 8.85 -1.44 1.28
C LEU A 4 7.38 -1.84 1.11
N LEU A 5 6.90 -2.72 1.99
CA LEU A 5 5.55 -3.25 1.93
C LEU A 5 4.80 -2.85 3.20
N ILE A 6 3.54 -2.42 3.05
CA ILE A 6 2.59 -2.28 4.13
C ILE A 6 1.42 -3.24 3.91
N ALA A 7 0.92 -3.84 4.98
CA ALA A 7 -0.29 -4.66 4.97
C ALA A 7 -1.28 -4.18 6.03
N ALA A 8 -2.58 -4.40 5.79
CA ALA A 8 -3.61 -4.12 6.78
C ALA A 8 -3.28 -4.78 8.15
N GLY A 9 -3.48 -4.02 9.23
CA GLY A 9 -3.09 -4.42 10.57
C GLY A 9 -4.10 -5.31 11.27
N THR A 10 -5.37 -5.02 11.04
CA THR A 10 -6.53 -5.60 11.73
C THR A 10 -7.62 -5.96 10.72
N GLY A 11 -8.52 -6.83 11.15
CA GLY A 11 -9.60 -7.39 10.33
C GLY A 11 -9.44 -8.83 9.87
N PRO A 12 -10.48 -9.38 9.22
CA PRO A 12 -10.65 -10.83 9.12
C PRO A 12 -9.53 -11.48 8.30
N ASP A 13 -9.05 -10.76 7.30
CA ASP A 13 -7.97 -11.19 6.41
C ASP A 13 -6.59 -10.61 6.75
N ALA A 14 -6.46 -9.79 7.80
CA ALA A 14 -5.22 -9.07 8.10
C ALA A 14 -4.00 -10.01 8.19
N LYS A 15 -4.16 -11.16 8.85
CA LYS A 15 -3.10 -12.17 8.95
C LYS A 15 -2.71 -12.74 7.58
N ASN A 16 -3.67 -12.91 6.67
CA ASN A 16 -3.39 -13.42 5.33
C ASN A 16 -2.73 -12.35 4.45
N LEU A 17 -3.18 -11.10 4.53
CA LEU A 17 -2.54 -9.97 3.84
C LEU A 17 -1.09 -9.75 4.33
N GLN A 18 -0.85 -9.88 5.63
CA GLN A 18 0.49 -9.84 6.21
C GLN A 18 1.37 -10.99 5.74
N ARG A 19 0.81 -12.22 5.64
CA ARG A 19 1.50 -13.39 5.07
C ARG A 19 1.89 -13.17 3.60
N VAL A 20 1.04 -12.52 2.80
CA VAL A 20 1.37 -12.13 1.43
C VAL A 20 2.60 -11.21 1.42
N GLY A 21 2.63 -10.18 2.27
CA GLY A 21 3.80 -9.30 2.37
C GLY A 21 5.09 -10.04 2.72
N ILE A 22 5.02 -10.95 3.71
CA ILE A 22 6.16 -11.79 4.11
C ILE A 22 6.59 -12.72 2.97
N HIS A 23 5.64 -13.31 2.26
CA HIS A 23 5.88 -14.19 1.11
C HIS A 23 6.61 -13.44 -0.01
N LEU A 24 6.08 -12.29 -0.44
CA LEU A 24 6.69 -11.46 -1.49
C LEU A 24 8.10 -11.01 -1.12
N ARG A 25 8.34 -10.65 0.15
CA ARG A 25 9.69 -10.34 0.64
C ARG A 25 10.66 -11.50 0.40
N GLY A 26 10.22 -12.73 0.65
CA GLY A 26 11.05 -13.93 0.44
C GLY A 26 11.23 -14.28 -1.04
N SER A 27 10.14 -14.41 -1.79
CA SER A 27 10.14 -14.96 -3.16
C SER A 27 10.62 -13.98 -4.22
N ILE A 28 10.18 -12.71 -4.16
CA ILE A 28 10.49 -11.71 -5.18
C ILE A 28 11.72 -10.88 -4.79
N TYR A 29 11.83 -10.51 -3.51
CA TYR A 29 12.85 -9.58 -3.04
C TYR A 29 14.05 -10.24 -2.35
N ALA A 30 14.05 -11.58 -2.24
CA ALA A 30 15.14 -12.36 -1.63
C ALA A 30 15.56 -11.85 -0.24
N GLY A 31 14.60 -11.32 0.54
CA GLY A 31 14.83 -10.74 1.86
C GLY A 31 15.29 -9.27 1.87
N ASP A 32 15.60 -8.64 0.73
CA ASP A 32 15.93 -7.20 0.63
C ASP A 32 14.67 -6.33 0.51
N ALA A 33 13.77 -6.52 1.46
CA ALA A 33 12.57 -5.72 1.65
C ALA A 33 12.17 -5.71 3.13
N MET A 34 11.41 -4.68 3.52
CA MET A 34 10.76 -4.61 4.83
C MET A 34 9.25 -4.68 4.68
N VAL A 35 8.61 -5.37 5.63
CA VAL A 35 7.16 -5.47 5.71
C VAL A 35 6.71 -4.89 7.03
N PHE A 36 5.76 -3.97 6.95
CA PHE A 36 5.09 -3.36 8.09
C PHE A 36 3.61 -3.72 8.06
N LYS A 37 2.99 -3.83 9.23
CA LYS A 37 1.54 -3.76 9.36
C LYS A 37 1.14 -2.34 9.72
N THR A 38 -0.02 -1.91 9.25
CA THR A 38 -0.62 -0.64 9.64
C THR A 38 -1.20 -0.73 11.05
N VAL A 39 -1.24 0.38 11.76
CA VAL A 39 -1.97 0.53 13.02
C VAL A 39 -2.80 1.79 12.89
N VAL A 40 -4.11 1.65 12.85
CA VAL A 40 -5.01 2.80 12.71
C VAL A 40 -5.35 3.30 14.11
N VAL A 41 -5.06 4.56 14.38
CA VAL A 41 -5.32 5.23 15.65
C VAL A 41 -6.39 6.29 15.41
N PRO A 42 -7.55 6.23 16.08
CA PRO A 42 -8.61 7.21 15.90
C PRO A 42 -8.12 8.61 16.33
N SER A 43 -8.47 9.65 15.56
CA SER A 43 -8.17 11.03 15.96
C SER A 43 -9.19 11.50 17.01
N PRO A 44 -8.75 11.87 18.21
CA PRO A 44 -9.66 12.31 19.27
C PRO A 44 -10.28 13.68 19.02
N THR A 45 -9.75 14.48 18.07
CA THR A 45 -10.10 15.90 17.92
C THR A 45 -10.73 16.27 16.59
N SER A 46 -10.83 15.35 15.63
CA SER A 46 -11.45 15.61 14.32
C SER A 46 -11.97 14.33 13.67
N PRO A 47 -13.21 13.90 13.97
CA PRO A 47 -13.85 12.87 13.18
C PRO A 47 -14.13 13.40 11.76
N PRO A 48 -13.86 12.62 10.69
CA PRO A 48 -13.33 11.26 10.62
C PRO A 48 -11.87 11.28 10.14
N SER A 49 -10.93 11.73 10.96
CA SER A 49 -9.50 11.55 10.68
C SER A 49 -8.97 10.40 11.55
N ALA A 50 -8.20 9.50 10.98
CA ALA A 50 -7.45 8.51 11.73
C ALA A 50 -5.98 8.57 11.32
N PHE A 51 -5.10 8.44 12.30
CA PHE A 51 -3.66 8.36 12.06
C PHE A 51 -3.27 6.93 11.74
N VAL A 52 -2.30 6.76 10.85
CA VAL A 52 -1.75 5.43 10.52
C VAL A 52 -0.32 5.35 11.02
N GLY A 53 -0.11 4.51 12.03
CA GLY A 53 1.20 4.04 12.44
C GLY A 53 1.65 2.82 11.66
N PHE A 54 2.94 2.50 11.72
CA PHE A 54 3.54 1.36 11.05
C PHE A 54 4.35 0.55 12.05
N LEU A 55 4.04 -0.74 12.18
CA LEU A 55 4.81 -1.67 13.01
C LEU A 55 5.48 -2.72 12.14
N PRO A 56 6.80 -2.95 12.28
CA PRO A 56 7.49 -3.97 11.50
C PRO A 56 6.94 -5.36 11.84
N ILE A 57 6.73 -6.21 10.83
CA ILE A 57 6.36 -7.62 11.01
C ILE A 57 7.42 -8.58 10.46
N THR A 58 8.50 -8.04 9.89
CA THR A 58 9.69 -8.79 9.48
C THR A 58 10.92 -8.19 10.13
N SER A 59 11.93 -9.01 10.37
CA SER A 59 13.25 -8.52 10.77
C SER A 59 13.90 -7.69 9.65
N PRO A 60 14.71 -6.68 10.02
CA PRO A 60 15.54 -5.91 9.09
C PRO A 60 16.31 -6.80 8.09
N PRO A 61 16.50 -6.36 6.82
CA PRO A 61 17.43 -7.00 5.90
C PRO A 61 18.83 -7.15 6.50
N LYS A 62 19.57 -8.15 6.03
CA LYS A 62 20.93 -8.45 6.54
C LYS A 62 21.82 -7.19 6.50
N GLY A 63 22.49 -6.90 7.61
CA GLY A 63 23.37 -5.74 7.76
C GLY A 63 22.65 -4.47 8.22
N ARG A 64 21.35 -4.52 8.53
CA ARG A 64 20.58 -3.41 9.09
C ARG A 64 20.08 -3.74 10.49
N THR A 65 19.91 -2.72 11.30
CA THR A 65 19.39 -2.82 12.68
C THR A 65 18.13 -1.98 12.91
N SER A 66 17.92 -0.95 12.11
CA SER A 66 16.76 -0.07 12.22
C SER A 66 15.47 -0.80 11.86
N THR A 67 14.39 -0.41 12.53
CA THR A 67 13.01 -0.81 12.24
C THR A 67 12.15 0.40 11.88
N ASP A 68 12.75 1.57 11.62
CA ASP A 68 12.02 2.80 11.32
C ASP A 68 11.43 2.77 9.90
N PHE A 69 10.14 3.08 9.79
CA PHE A 69 9.44 3.03 8.51
C PHE A 69 9.98 4.04 7.48
N TYR A 70 10.28 5.27 7.90
CA TYR A 70 10.67 6.35 7.00
C TYR A 70 12.10 6.18 6.47
N GLU A 71 13.01 5.61 7.27
CA GLU A 71 14.33 5.20 6.80
C GLU A 71 14.22 4.19 5.66
N TYR A 72 13.37 3.16 5.82
CA TYR A 72 13.15 2.18 4.76
C TYR A 72 12.41 2.79 3.56
N LEU A 73 11.48 3.72 3.77
CA LEU A 73 10.79 4.39 2.69
C LEU A 73 11.77 5.18 1.82
N ALA A 74 12.71 5.90 2.44
CA ALA A 74 13.72 6.66 1.72
C ALA A 74 14.61 5.79 0.82
N GLU A 75 14.74 4.50 1.12
CA GLU A 75 15.61 3.56 0.41
C GLU A 75 14.91 2.60 -0.55
N ALA A 76 13.58 2.48 -0.46
CA ALA A 76 12.79 1.57 -1.26
C ALA A 76 12.69 2.05 -2.71
N LYS A 77 12.79 1.14 -3.69
CA LYS A 77 12.48 1.46 -5.09
C LYS A 77 11.00 1.25 -5.43
N THR A 78 10.40 0.26 -4.80
CA THR A 78 8.98 -0.07 -4.94
C THR A 78 8.29 0.07 -3.59
N PHE A 79 7.20 0.82 -3.53
CA PHE A 79 6.29 0.83 -2.39
C PHE A 79 5.08 -0.06 -2.69
N ILE A 80 4.69 -0.94 -1.77
CA ILE A 80 3.56 -1.86 -1.95
C ILE A 80 2.58 -1.69 -0.80
N CYS A 81 1.30 -1.46 -1.11
CA CYS A 81 0.20 -1.50 -0.16
C CYS A 81 -0.66 -2.73 -0.41
N ILE A 82 -0.84 -3.57 0.62
CA ILE A 82 -1.58 -4.84 0.57
C ILE A 82 -2.81 -4.71 1.47
N ALA A 83 -3.97 -4.56 0.86
CA ALA A 83 -5.22 -4.33 1.56
C ALA A 83 -6.40 -4.73 0.69
N HIS A 84 -7.57 -4.88 1.31
CA HIS A 84 -8.81 -4.79 0.55
C HIS A 84 -9.03 -3.34 0.11
N ASN A 85 -9.62 -3.16 -1.06
CA ASN A 85 -9.94 -1.85 -1.62
C ASN A 85 -11.37 -1.88 -2.18
N GLY A 86 -12.10 -0.78 -1.97
CA GLY A 86 -13.35 -0.52 -2.67
C GLY A 86 -13.09 0.14 -4.04
N ALA A 87 -14.13 0.23 -4.87
CA ALA A 87 -14.00 0.78 -6.24
C ALA A 87 -13.75 2.30 -6.26
N LEU A 88 -14.33 3.03 -5.31
CA LEU A 88 -14.09 4.45 -5.09
C LEU A 88 -13.09 4.69 -3.96
N ASP A 89 -12.72 3.65 -3.23
CA ASP A 89 -12.24 3.83 -1.87
C ASP A 89 -10.75 3.47 -1.73
N GLY A 90 -10.16 3.99 -0.66
CA GLY A 90 -8.78 3.72 -0.31
C GLY A 90 -8.58 2.29 0.22
N PRO A 91 -7.36 1.96 0.67
CA PRO A 91 -7.12 0.69 1.31
C PRO A 91 -7.85 0.62 2.66
N ILE A 92 -8.51 -0.51 2.92
CA ILE A 92 -9.07 -0.87 4.23
C ILE A 92 -7.92 -1.33 5.11
N LEU A 93 -7.53 -0.49 6.06
CA LEU A 93 -6.37 -0.71 6.93
C LEU A 93 -6.75 -1.24 8.31
N SER A 94 -8.03 -1.14 8.68
CA SER A 94 -8.64 -1.68 9.89
C SER A 94 -10.12 -1.94 9.68
N ASP A 95 -10.69 -2.95 10.35
CA ASP A 95 -12.13 -3.19 10.45
C ASP A 95 -12.69 -2.95 11.87
N GLU A 96 -11.85 -2.44 12.77
CA GLU A 96 -12.19 -2.28 14.19
C GLU A 96 -13.12 -1.08 14.46
N PHE A 97 -13.41 -0.29 13.42
CA PHE A 97 -14.19 0.94 13.50
C PHE A 97 -15.54 0.78 12.81
N SER A 98 -16.56 1.42 13.37
CA SER A 98 -17.91 1.44 12.80
C SER A 98 -18.03 2.36 11.59
N SER A 99 -17.13 3.35 11.46
CA SER A 99 -17.10 4.28 10.33
C SER A 99 -16.18 3.79 9.24
N PHE A 100 -16.71 3.69 8.03
CA PHE A 100 -15.94 3.39 6.83
C PHE A 100 -14.74 4.32 6.60
N LYS A 101 -14.89 5.60 6.94
CA LYS A 101 -13.82 6.59 6.78
C LYS A 101 -12.66 6.36 7.74
N GLU A 102 -12.94 5.83 8.92
CA GLU A 102 -11.91 5.47 9.92
C GLU A 102 -11.19 4.18 9.54
N MET A 103 -11.92 3.22 8.96
CA MET A 103 -11.35 1.99 8.39
C MET A 103 -10.40 2.28 7.20
N GLN A 104 -10.62 3.40 6.51
CA GLN A 104 -9.90 3.80 5.30
C GLN A 104 -9.34 5.22 5.40
N PRO A 105 -8.33 5.47 6.24
CA PRO A 105 -7.84 6.82 6.52
C PRO A 105 -7.27 7.57 5.32
N TRP A 106 -7.04 6.88 4.20
CA TRP A 106 -6.55 7.46 2.95
C TRP A 106 -7.58 7.36 1.82
N HIS A 107 -8.88 7.35 2.14
CA HIS A 107 -9.96 7.29 1.15
C HIS A 107 -9.98 8.54 0.23
N THR A 108 -10.73 8.47 -0.88
CA THR A 108 -11.00 9.64 -1.72
C THR A 108 -12.10 10.51 -1.11
N ASP A 109 -12.21 11.76 -1.53
CA ASP A 109 -13.41 12.55 -1.28
C ASP A 109 -14.68 11.90 -1.88
N THR A 110 -15.84 12.50 -1.63
CA THR A 110 -17.14 11.97 -2.11
C THR A 110 -17.28 11.95 -3.63
N THR A 111 -16.40 12.65 -4.36
CA THR A 111 -16.41 12.67 -5.82
C THR A 111 -15.50 11.60 -6.43
N GLY A 112 -14.61 10.99 -5.64
CA GLY A 112 -13.62 10.03 -6.13
C GLY A 112 -12.54 10.67 -7.00
N THR A 113 -12.35 11.99 -6.89
CA THR A 113 -11.40 12.75 -7.74
C THR A 113 -10.18 13.24 -6.98
N THR A 114 -10.26 13.35 -5.66
CA THR A 114 -9.15 13.78 -4.81
C THR A 114 -9.01 12.88 -3.60
N LEU A 115 -7.80 12.80 -3.05
CA LEU A 115 -7.56 12.15 -1.76
C LEU A 115 -7.95 13.09 -0.63
N TRP A 116 -8.43 12.52 0.48
CA TRP A 116 -8.49 13.24 1.74
C TRP A 116 -7.09 13.67 2.20
N ASP A 117 -7.01 14.78 2.95
CA ASP A 117 -5.74 15.44 3.32
C ASP A 117 -4.69 14.48 3.89
N GLY A 118 -5.10 13.58 4.79
CA GLY A 118 -4.20 12.58 5.38
C GLY A 118 -3.65 11.59 4.34
N GLY A 119 -4.49 11.13 3.42
CA GLY A 119 -4.07 10.30 2.29
C GLY A 119 -3.18 11.06 1.30
N ALA A 120 -3.55 12.29 0.98
CA ALA A 120 -2.77 13.15 0.08
C ALA A 120 -1.35 13.38 0.62
N LEU A 121 -1.24 13.74 1.90
CA LEU A 121 0.05 13.95 2.56
C LEU A 121 0.89 12.67 2.60
N PHE A 122 0.27 11.53 2.93
CA PHE A 122 0.96 10.24 2.98
C PHE A 122 1.49 9.84 1.61
N TRP A 123 0.64 9.83 0.58
CA TRP A 123 1.03 9.39 -0.76
C TRP A 123 2.02 10.34 -1.42
N LYS A 124 1.93 11.64 -1.15
CA LYS A 124 2.95 12.63 -1.51
C LYS A 124 4.29 12.31 -0.86
N THR A 125 4.30 11.97 0.43
CA THR A 125 5.52 11.56 1.15
C THR A 125 6.15 10.30 0.52
N VAL A 126 5.33 9.31 0.16
CA VAL A 126 5.80 8.10 -0.54
C VAL A 126 6.40 8.43 -1.90
N GLY A 127 5.73 9.28 -2.68
CA GLY A 127 6.17 9.68 -4.01
C GLY A 127 7.45 10.52 -4.02
N TRP A 128 7.64 11.34 -2.99
CA TRP A 128 8.80 12.23 -2.85
C TRP A 128 10.01 11.57 -2.19
N ALA A 129 9.87 10.34 -1.70
CA ALA A 129 10.98 9.58 -1.17
C ALA A 129 12.04 9.36 -2.28
N PRO A 130 13.33 9.61 -2.00
CA PRO A 130 14.36 9.82 -3.03
C PRO A 130 14.60 8.61 -3.93
N ASN A 131 14.35 7.40 -3.45
CA ASN A 131 14.55 6.16 -4.20
C ASN A 131 13.26 5.54 -4.74
N THR A 132 12.08 5.98 -4.28
CA THR A 132 10.81 5.40 -4.73
C THR A 132 10.58 5.74 -6.20
N ARG A 133 10.25 4.72 -6.99
CA ARG A 133 10.00 4.86 -8.44
C ARG A 133 8.61 4.41 -8.85
N ARG A 134 7.92 3.66 -8.00
CA ARG A 134 6.58 3.13 -8.27
C ARG A 134 5.86 2.73 -7.00
N ILE A 135 4.53 2.79 -7.07
CA ILE A 135 3.60 2.33 -6.04
C ILE A 135 2.78 1.17 -6.62
N LEU A 136 2.62 0.09 -5.86
CA LEU A 136 1.72 -1.02 -6.18
C LEU A 136 0.61 -1.07 -5.13
N LEU A 137 -0.63 -1.02 -5.59
CA LEU A 137 -1.85 -1.09 -4.77
C LEU A 137 -2.48 -2.48 -4.96
N LEU A 138 -2.12 -3.42 -4.09
CA LEU A 138 -2.58 -4.80 -4.11
C LEU A 138 -3.90 -4.96 -3.38
N GLY A 139 -4.96 -4.45 -4.00
CA GLY A 139 -6.34 -4.56 -3.56
C GLY A 139 -7.30 -4.50 -4.73
N CYS A 140 -8.52 -5.00 -4.53
CA CYS A 140 -9.56 -5.04 -5.57
C CYS A 140 -9.83 -3.65 -6.15
N ASN A 141 -10.02 -3.55 -7.46
CA ASN A 141 -10.47 -2.31 -8.14
C ASN A 141 -9.61 -1.06 -7.89
N SER A 142 -8.38 -1.23 -7.37
CA SER A 142 -7.53 -0.12 -6.96
C SER A 142 -7.06 0.76 -8.12
N ALA A 143 -7.06 0.25 -9.37
CA ALA A 143 -6.67 1.00 -10.56
C ALA A 143 -7.74 1.95 -11.12
N ASN A 144 -8.96 1.96 -10.55
CA ASN A 144 -10.04 2.83 -11.02
C ASN A 144 -9.78 4.29 -10.57
N HIS A 145 -10.62 4.83 -9.69
CA HIS A 145 -10.51 6.21 -9.24
C HIS A 145 -9.30 6.41 -8.31
N TYR A 146 -9.04 5.43 -7.44
CA TYR A 146 -8.07 5.58 -6.38
C TYR A 146 -6.62 5.71 -6.87
N ALA A 147 -6.16 4.81 -7.75
CA ALA A 147 -4.80 4.87 -8.29
C ALA A 147 -4.51 6.19 -9.03
N LYS A 148 -5.52 6.78 -9.70
CA LYS A 148 -5.38 8.10 -10.30
C LYS A 148 -5.14 9.17 -9.25
N CYS A 149 -5.95 9.21 -8.19
CA CYS A 149 -5.76 10.19 -7.12
C CYS A 149 -4.40 10.03 -6.42
N VAL A 150 -3.96 8.78 -6.18
CA VAL A 150 -2.62 8.49 -5.64
C VAL A 150 -1.52 8.95 -6.60
N ASN A 151 -1.67 8.70 -7.89
CA ASN A 151 -0.70 9.11 -8.90
C ASN A 151 -0.58 10.63 -9.00
N ASP A 152 -1.71 11.34 -9.02
CA ASP A 152 -1.77 12.80 -9.13
C ASP A 152 -1.02 13.49 -7.96
N VAL A 153 -1.08 12.92 -6.74
CA VAL A 153 -0.35 13.48 -5.58
C VAL A 153 1.09 12.98 -5.45
N ALA A 154 1.34 11.71 -5.79
CA ALA A 154 2.66 11.08 -5.60
C ALA A 154 3.63 11.46 -6.72
N GLY A 155 3.13 11.80 -7.92
CA GLY A 155 3.94 12.17 -9.08
C GLY A 155 4.76 11.02 -9.66
N ILE A 156 4.45 9.77 -9.30
CA ILE A 156 5.16 8.57 -9.76
C ILE A 156 4.17 7.50 -10.24
N PRO A 157 4.60 6.57 -11.11
CA PRO A 157 3.73 5.50 -11.61
C PRO A 157 3.05 4.70 -10.49
N VAL A 158 1.74 4.52 -10.62
CA VAL A 158 0.93 3.69 -9.71
C VAL A 158 0.39 2.48 -10.48
N PHE A 159 0.47 1.31 -9.89
CA PHE A 159 -0.08 0.07 -10.42
C PHE A 159 -1.20 -0.41 -9.50
N GLY A 160 -2.37 -0.72 -10.05
CA GLY A 160 -3.50 -1.26 -9.28
C GLY A 160 -4.27 -2.29 -10.08
N PHE A 161 -5.22 -3.01 -9.45
CA PHE A 161 -6.08 -3.96 -10.14
C PHE A 161 -7.30 -3.27 -10.76
N MET A 162 -7.61 -3.62 -12.01
CA MET A 162 -8.80 -3.10 -12.70
C MET A 162 -10.10 -3.70 -12.17
N ASN A 163 -10.02 -4.92 -11.65
CA ASN A 163 -11.16 -5.71 -11.18
C ASN A 163 -10.89 -6.27 -9.77
N SER A 164 -11.83 -7.05 -9.26
CA SER A 164 -11.62 -7.84 -8.05
C SER A 164 -10.42 -8.80 -8.18
N CYS A 165 -9.67 -8.96 -7.10
CA CYS A 165 -8.53 -9.86 -7.02
C CYS A 165 -8.47 -10.55 -5.64
N ALA A 166 -7.81 -11.70 -5.57
CA ALA A 166 -7.54 -12.39 -4.31
C ALA A 166 -6.30 -11.77 -3.62
N ALA A 167 -6.45 -10.57 -3.05
CA ALA A 167 -5.35 -9.82 -2.40
C ALA A 167 -4.65 -10.59 -1.26
N ALA A 168 -5.36 -11.53 -0.63
CA ALA A 168 -4.86 -12.39 0.44
C ALA A 168 -4.24 -13.72 -0.06
N ASP A 169 -4.04 -13.90 -1.37
CA ASP A 169 -3.45 -15.11 -1.97
C ASP A 169 -2.01 -14.90 -2.42
N ASN A 170 -1.09 -15.71 -1.87
CA ASN A 170 0.35 -15.60 -2.14
C ASN A 170 0.70 -15.82 -3.61
N ALA A 171 0.16 -16.87 -4.24
CA ALA A 171 0.53 -17.25 -5.61
C ALA A 171 0.06 -16.22 -6.64
N THR A 172 -1.14 -15.68 -6.43
CA THR A 172 -1.69 -14.61 -7.26
C THR A 172 -0.84 -13.35 -7.12
N MET A 173 -0.57 -12.89 -5.90
CA MET A 173 0.19 -11.66 -5.69
C MET A 173 1.65 -11.78 -6.17
N GLU A 174 2.29 -12.93 -5.95
CA GLU A 174 3.64 -13.21 -6.46
C GLU A 174 3.70 -13.09 -7.99
N ARG A 175 2.74 -13.69 -8.71
CA ARG A 175 2.65 -13.61 -10.17
C ARG A 175 2.57 -12.15 -10.63
N HIS A 176 1.71 -11.36 -10.01
CA HIS A 176 1.50 -9.97 -10.44
C HIS A 176 2.69 -9.07 -10.11
N VAL A 177 3.18 -9.12 -8.87
CA VAL A 177 4.33 -8.32 -8.41
C VAL A 177 5.59 -8.71 -9.18
N GLY A 178 5.86 -10.01 -9.34
CA GLY A 178 6.98 -10.51 -10.13
C GLY A 178 6.93 -10.02 -11.58
N SER A 179 5.76 -10.09 -12.23
CA SER A 179 5.59 -9.58 -13.60
C SER A 179 5.88 -8.07 -13.71
N ILE A 180 5.41 -7.26 -12.74
CA ILE A 180 5.69 -5.81 -12.73
C ILE A 180 7.18 -5.53 -12.48
N GLU A 181 7.81 -6.27 -11.57
CA GLU A 181 9.24 -6.10 -11.28
C GLU A 181 10.12 -6.45 -12.48
N THR A 182 9.78 -7.49 -13.25
CA THR A 182 10.55 -7.94 -14.43
C THR A 182 10.23 -7.17 -15.71
N THR A 183 8.94 -6.93 -15.99
CA THR A 183 8.49 -6.43 -17.31
C THR A 183 7.89 -5.03 -17.26
N GLY A 184 7.63 -4.50 -16.06
CA GLY A 184 6.90 -3.24 -15.88
C GLY A 184 5.42 -3.33 -16.23
N LYS A 185 4.87 -4.54 -16.39
CA LYS A 185 3.47 -4.82 -16.75
C LYS A 185 2.95 -6.04 -16.01
N SER A 186 1.64 -6.13 -15.81
CA SER A 186 0.99 -7.35 -15.36
C SER A 186 -0.44 -7.43 -15.88
N PHE A 187 -0.88 -8.62 -16.27
CA PHE A 187 -2.26 -8.83 -16.67
C PHE A 187 -3.21 -8.50 -15.50
N GLY A 188 -4.32 -7.83 -15.78
CA GLY A 188 -5.30 -7.43 -14.76
C GLY A 188 -4.90 -6.22 -13.90
N MET A 189 -3.66 -5.73 -14.00
CA MET A 189 -3.24 -4.49 -13.36
C MET A 189 -2.98 -3.39 -14.40
N ALA A 190 -3.56 -2.21 -14.18
CA ALA A 190 -3.24 -1.05 -14.99
C ALA A 190 -2.11 -0.24 -14.37
N ARG A 191 -1.31 0.36 -15.24
CA ARG A 191 -0.31 1.37 -14.89
C ARG A 191 -0.92 2.75 -15.13
N VAL A 192 -1.05 3.54 -14.08
CA VAL A 192 -1.37 4.97 -14.16
C VAL A 192 -0.04 5.73 -14.25
N PRO A 193 0.30 6.33 -15.41
CA PRO A 193 1.50 7.13 -15.55
C PRO A 193 1.35 8.48 -14.83
N PRO A 194 2.45 9.12 -14.38
CA PRO A 194 2.41 10.49 -13.88
C PRO A 194 1.73 11.43 -14.88
N ALA A 195 0.93 12.36 -14.36
CA ALA A 195 0.35 13.47 -15.13
C ALA A 195 1.43 14.41 -15.70
#